data_AF-A0A839JCL4-F1
#
_entry.id   AF-A0A839JCL4-F1
#
_cell.length_a   1.000
_cell.length_b   1.000
_cell.length_c   1.000
_cell.angle_alpha   90.00
_cell.angle_beta   90.00
_cell.angle_gamma   90.00
#
_symmetry.space_group_name_H-M   'P 1'
#
loop_
_entity.id
_entity.type
_entity.pdbx_description
1 polymer ?
#
loop_
_entity_poly.entity_id
_entity_poly.type
_entity_poly.pdbx_seq_one_letter_code
_entity_poly.pdbx_strand_id
1 'polypeptide(L)'
;MSNMFGKQDPTPQHHGKWAGQPTGELPAGVVAVEAASGPMARHQEQLQQLRVQGVTTPRIAITGVSGVDEEVIEMVRLEMLELCEVVGFPTEPLIELYP
;
A
#
# COMPACT_ATOMS: atom_id res chain seq x y z
N MET A 1 -16.24 46.88 15.20
CA MET A 1 -15.54 46.27 14.07
C MET A 1 -14.50 45.30 14.62
N SER A 2 -14.85 44.01 14.70
CA SER A 2 -13.92 42.91 14.99
C SER A 2 -14.48 41.66 14.33
N ASN A 3 -13.87 41.19 13.23
CA ASN A 3 -14.20 39.88 12.67
C ASN A 3 -13.28 38.83 13.28
N MET A 4 -13.89 37.88 13.97
CA MET A 4 -13.28 36.67 14.50
C MET A 4 -12.83 35.76 13.34
N PHE A 5 -11.60 35.28 13.41
CA PHE A 5 -11.04 34.27 12.52
C PHE A 5 -11.83 32.96 12.64
N GLY A 6 -12.21 32.42 11.48
CA GLY A 6 -12.96 31.17 11.34
C GLY A 6 -12.15 29.96 11.81
N LYS A 7 -12.85 29.04 12.46
CA LYS A 7 -12.40 27.66 12.66
C LYS A 7 -12.39 26.99 11.30
N GLN A 8 -11.23 26.55 10.82
CA GLN A 8 -11.13 25.63 9.69
C GLN A 8 -11.08 24.20 10.26
N ASP A 9 -12.11 23.41 9.96
CA ASP A 9 -12.08 21.96 10.08
C ASP A 9 -11.05 21.39 9.07
N PRO A 10 -10.16 20.48 9.46
CA PRO A 10 -9.41 19.70 8.49
C PRO A 10 -10.29 18.53 8.03
N THR A 11 -11.08 18.74 6.97
CA THR A 11 -11.58 17.60 6.18
C THR A 11 -10.43 17.09 5.32
N PRO A 12 -9.95 15.84 5.46
CA PRO A 12 -9.01 15.29 4.48
C PRO A 12 -9.76 15.12 3.17
N GLN A 13 -9.45 15.99 2.21
CA GLN A 13 -9.96 15.90 0.86
C GLN A 13 -9.29 14.70 0.18
N HIS A 14 -9.96 13.55 0.15
CA HIS A 14 -9.62 12.45 -0.75
C HIS A 14 -9.90 12.87 -2.19
N HIS A 15 -8.96 13.60 -2.79
CA HIS A 15 -8.91 13.80 -4.23
C HIS A 15 -8.00 12.76 -4.85
N GLY A 16 -8.62 11.77 -5.52
CA GLY A 16 -7.92 10.91 -6.45
C GLY A 16 -7.29 11.74 -7.56
N LYS A 17 -5.95 11.86 -7.52
CA LYS A 17 -5.08 12.17 -8.65
C LYS A 17 -3.67 11.64 -8.34
N TRP A 18 -3.34 10.43 -8.79
CA TRP A 18 -1.94 10.07 -9.01
C TRP A 18 -1.57 10.52 -10.43
N ALA A 19 -1.28 11.81 -10.57
CA ALA A 19 -0.63 12.38 -11.74
C ALA A 19 0.78 12.77 -11.30
N GLY A 20 1.74 11.87 -11.50
CA GLY A 20 3.15 12.11 -11.20
C GLY A 20 3.97 10.94 -11.73
N GLN A 21 5.05 11.27 -12.45
CA GLN A 21 6.08 10.34 -12.89
C GLN A 21 6.52 9.38 -11.77
N PRO A 22 7.08 8.20 -12.09
CA PRO A 22 7.64 7.32 -11.07
C PRO A 22 8.88 7.99 -10.49
N THR A 23 8.69 8.84 -9.48
CA THR A 23 9.70 9.01 -8.46
C THR A 23 9.85 7.64 -7.83
N GLY A 24 11.05 7.05 -7.85
CA GLY A 24 11.33 5.68 -7.38
C GLY A 24 11.05 5.44 -5.89
N GLU A 25 10.31 6.33 -5.23
CA GLU A 25 9.81 6.22 -3.88
C GLU A 25 8.30 6.09 -3.96
N LEU A 26 7.80 4.91 -3.61
CA LEU A 26 6.38 4.69 -3.40
C LEU A 26 5.90 5.60 -2.26
N PRO A 27 4.62 6.01 -2.25
CA PRO A 27 4.03 6.73 -1.14
C PRO A 27 4.30 6.01 0.17
N ALA A 28 4.60 6.75 1.24
CA ALA A 28 4.76 6.18 2.56
C ALA A 28 3.57 5.26 2.90
N GLY A 29 3.85 4.04 3.35
CA GLY A 29 2.80 3.04 3.63
C GLY A 29 2.50 2.05 2.50
N VAL A 30 3.21 2.11 1.36
CA VAL A 30 3.04 1.16 0.24
C VAL A 30 4.20 0.18 0.16
N VAL A 31 3.88 -1.11 0.01
CA VAL A 31 4.83 -2.20 -0.30
C VAL A 31 4.56 -2.67 -1.72
N ALA A 32 5.53 -2.54 -2.62
CA ALA A 32 5.41 -3.07 -3.98
C ALA A 32 6.03 -4.46 -4.09
N VAL A 33 5.34 -5.35 -4.79
CA VAL A 33 5.70 -6.74 -5.02
C VAL A 33 5.54 -7.03 -6.51
N GLU A 34 6.56 -7.55 -7.16
CA GLU A 34 6.48 -7.92 -8.58
C GLU A 34 5.75 -9.26 -8.72
N ALA A 35 4.74 -9.32 -9.60
CA ALA A 35 3.89 -10.50 -9.80
C ALA A 35 4.70 -11.74 -10.21
N ALA A 36 5.73 -11.58 -11.03
CA ALA A 36 6.59 -12.68 -11.47
C ALA A 36 7.52 -13.23 -10.38
N SER A 37 7.83 -12.41 -9.36
CA SER A 37 8.79 -12.74 -8.31
C SER A 37 8.14 -13.09 -6.97
N GLY A 38 6.93 -12.60 -6.73
CA GLY A 38 6.21 -12.78 -5.47
C GLY A 38 6.86 -12.09 -4.27
N PRO A 39 6.33 -12.33 -3.05
CA PRO A 39 6.88 -11.81 -1.82
C PRO A 39 8.29 -12.33 -1.54
N MET A 40 9.07 -11.54 -0.81
CA MET A 40 10.47 -11.80 -0.46
C MET A 40 10.72 -11.27 0.95
N ALA A 41 11.83 -11.67 1.56
CA ALA A 41 12.21 -11.24 2.92
C ALA A 41 12.17 -9.71 3.09
N ARG A 42 12.62 -8.95 2.09
CA ARG A 42 12.56 -7.47 2.12
C ARG A 42 11.13 -6.93 2.30
N HIS A 43 10.12 -7.59 1.75
CA HIS A 43 8.72 -7.14 1.86
C HIS A 43 8.21 -7.34 3.30
N GLN A 44 8.66 -8.40 3.98
CA GLN A 44 8.37 -8.60 5.40
C GLN A 44 9.00 -7.50 6.27
N GLU A 45 10.26 -7.14 6.01
CA GLU A 45 10.94 -6.05 6.72
C GLU A 45 10.22 -4.70 6.52
N GLN A 46 9.79 -4.40 5.29
CA GLN A 46 9.00 -3.22 4.99
C GLN A 46 7.67 -3.21 5.76
N LEU A 47 6.94 -4.33 5.77
CA LEU A 47 5.70 -4.46 6.52
C LEU A 47 5.90 -4.28 8.03
N GLN A 48 6.98 -4.82 8.59
CA GLN A 48 7.35 -4.60 10.01
C GLN A 48 7.64 -3.12 10.29
N GLN A 49 8.34 -2.43 9.39
CA GLN A 49 8.59 -0.99 9.52
C GLN A 49 7.29 -0.20 9.50
N LEU A 50 6.35 -0.54 8.59
CA LEU A 50 5.04 0.11 8.55
C LEU A 50 4.26 -0.07 9.86
N ARG A 51 4.30 -1.26 10.47
CA ARG A 51 3.69 -1.50 11.79
C ARG A 51 4.31 -0.62 12.87
N VAL A 52 5.63 -0.54 12.92
CA VAL A 52 6.36 0.31 13.89
C VAL A 52 6.00 1.79 13.69
N GLN A 53 5.74 2.20 12.46
CA GLN A 53 5.28 3.55 12.12
C GLN A 53 3.79 3.78 12.43
N GLY A 54 3.06 2.78 12.93
CA GLY A 54 1.66 2.90 13.32
C GLY A 54 0.66 2.72 12.17
N VAL A 55 1.10 2.21 11.01
CA VAL A 55 0.18 1.86 9.93
C VAL A 55 -0.69 0.69 10.36
N THR A 56 -2.00 0.85 10.30
CA THR A 56 -2.98 -0.19 10.62
C THR A 56 -3.42 -0.98 9.39
N THR A 57 -3.48 -0.30 8.24
CA THR A 57 -3.98 -0.83 6.97
C THR A 57 -2.90 -0.63 5.91
N PRO A 58 -2.05 -1.63 5.65
CA PRO A 58 -0.98 -1.50 4.68
C PRO A 58 -1.54 -1.54 3.26
N ARG A 59 -0.85 -0.86 2.34
CA ARG A 59 -1.17 -0.87 0.91
C ARG A 59 -0.16 -1.72 0.17
N ILE A 60 -0.63 -2.69 -0.59
CA ILE A 60 0.20 -3.60 -1.38
C ILE A 60 -0.04 -3.33 -2.86
N ALA A 61 1.03 -3.01 -3.58
CA ALA A 61 0.99 -2.85 -5.02
C ALA A 61 1.61 -4.09 -5.68
N ILE A 62 0.81 -4.90 -6.37
CA ILE A 62 1.32 -6.02 -7.18
C ILE A 62 1.62 -5.48 -8.58
N THR A 63 2.90 -5.40 -8.96
CA THR A 63 3.38 -4.77 -10.19
C THR A 63 3.77 -5.78 -11.25
N GLY A 64 3.82 -5.34 -12.52
CA GLY A 64 4.25 -6.18 -13.63
C GLY A 64 3.29 -7.32 -13.92
N VAL A 65 1.98 -7.08 -13.74
CA VAL A 65 0.96 -8.12 -13.98
C VAL A 65 0.73 -8.36 -15.49
N SER A 66 1.24 -7.47 -16.36
CA SER A 66 1.11 -7.63 -17.80
C SER A 66 1.81 -8.90 -18.30
N GLY A 67 1.03 -9.87 -18.75
CA GLY A 67 1.54 -11.14 -19.29
C GLY A 67 1.90 -12.18 -18.23
N VAL A 68 1.50 -11.96 -16.98
CA VAL A 68 1.54 -12.95 -15.90
C VAL A 68 0.18 -13.62 -15.79
N ASP A 69 0.15 -14.95 -15.61
CA ASP A 69 -1.09 -15.71 -15.47
C ASP A 69 -1.89 -15.28 -14.23
N GLU A 70 -3.21 -15.24 -14.35
CA GLU A 70 -4.11 -14.82 -13.27
C GLU A 70 -3.96 -15.67 -12.00
N GLU A 71 -3.70 -16.98 -12.17
CA GLU A 71 -3.43 -17.89 -11.05
C GLU A 71 -2.15 -17.50 -10.27
N VAL A 72 -1.12 -17.03 -10.97
CA VAL A 72 0.12 -16.55 -10.34
C VAL A 72 -0.12 -15.24 -9.60
N ILE A 73 -0.90 -14.34 -10.20
CA ILE A 73 -1.27 -13.06 -9.55
C ILE A 73 -2.07 -13.34 -8.26
N GLU A 74 -3.03 -14.27 -8.30
CA GLU A 74 -3.81 -14.63 -7.12
C GLU A 74 -2.95 -15.34 -6.06
N MET A 75 -2.00 -16.17 -6.47
CA MET A 75 -1.04 -16.77 -5.53
C MET A 75 -0.24 -15.69 -4.79
N VAL A 76 0.33 -14.71 -5.52
CA VAL A 76 1.04 -13.58 -4.90
C VAL A 76 0.14 -12.75 -3.99
N ARG A 77 -1.13 -12.57 -4.37
CA ARG A 77 -2.14 -11.89 -3.53
C ARG A 77 -2.34 -12.63 -2.20
N LEU A 78 -2.52 -13.95 -2.24
CA LEU A 78 -2.71 -14.78 -1.05
C LEU A 78 -1.48 -14.80 -0.16
N GLU A 79 -0.28 -14.93 -0.73
CA GLU A 79 0.96 -14.90 0.04
C GLU A 79 1.18 -13.54 0.73
N MET A 80 0.80 -12.43 0.08
CA MET A 80 0.87 -11.11 0.71
C MET A 80 -0.18 -10.92 1.81
N LEU A 81 -1.36 -11.51 1.68
CA LEU A 81 -2.36 -11.55 2.74
C LEU A 81 -1.82 -12.30 3.96
N GLU A 82 -1.30 -13.51 3.77
CA GLU A 82 -0.68 -14.31 4.84
C GLU A 82 0.48 -13.54 5.50
N LEU A 83 1.34 -12.89 4.71
CA LEU A 83 2.44 -12.12 5.25
C LEU A 83 1.97 -10.94 6.10
N CYS A 84 0.90 -10.26 5.71
CA CYS A 84 0.29 -9.19 6.51
C CYS A 84 -0.30 -9.72 7.82
N GLU A 85 -0.90 -10.91 7.81
CA GLU A 85 -1.39 -11.59 9.01
C GLU A 85 -0.25 -11.98 9.96
N VAL A 86 0.83 -12.56 9.43
CA VAL A 86 2.04 -12.92 10.21
C VAL A 86 2.67 -11.69 10.87
N VAL A 87 2.73 -10.57 10.17
CA VAL A 87 3.22 -9.29 10.71
C VAL A 87 2.22 -8.67 11.72
N GLY A 88 0.97 -9.11 11.69
CA GLY A 88 -0.05 -8.80 12.68
C GLY A 88 -0.78 -7.48 12.42
N PHE A 89 -1.02 -7.10 11.16
CA PHE A 89 -1.85 -5.93 10.88
C PHE A 89 -3.30 -6.15 11.37
N PRO A 90 -3.90 -5.15 12.03
CA PRO A 90 -5.25 -5.28 12.61
C PRO A 90 -6.39 -5.23 11.58
N THR A 91 -6.09 -4.86 10.33
CA THR A 91 -7.07 -4.76 9.25
C THR A 91 -6.54 -5.39 7.98
N GLU A 92 -7.44 -5.89 7.13
CA GLU A 92 -7.09 -6.44 5.82
C GLU A 92 -6.33 -5.41 4.97
N PRO A 93 -5.24 -5.81 4.27
CA PRO A 93 -4.48 -4.91 3.40
C PRO A 93 -5.31 -4.44 2.21
N LEU A 94 -5.01 -3.24 1.71
CA LEU A 94 -5.52 -2.79 0.42
C LEU A 94 -4.57 -3.27 -0.68
N ILE A 95 -5.06 -4.09 -1.60
CA ILE A 95 -4.25 -4.67 -2.68
C ILE A 95 -4.68 -4.08 -4.02
N GLU A 96 -3.72 -3.55 -4.77
CA GLU A 96 -3.91 -2.93 -6.08
C GLU A 96 -2.98 -3.59 -7.12
N LEU A 97 -3.50 -3.86 -8.31
CA LEU A 97 -2.76 -4.48 -9.41
C LEU A 97 -2.28 -3.40 -10.39
N TYR A 98 -1.02 -3.50 -10.80
CA TYR A 98 -0.36 -2.55 -11.70
C TYR A 98 0.26 -3.30 -12.89
N PRO A 99 -0.05 -2.88 -14.13
CA PRO A 99 0.42 -3.54 -15.35
C PRO A 99 1.94 -3.59 -15.46
#